data_AF-A0A8D2P8N5-F1
#
_entry.id   AF-A0A8D2P8N5-F1
#
_cell.length_a   1.000
_cell.length_b   1.000
_cell.length_c   1.000
_cell.angle_alpha   90.00
_cell.angle_beta   90.00
_cell.angle_gamma   90.00
#
_symmetry.space_group_name_H-M   'P 1'
#
loop_
_entity.id
_entity.type
_entity.pdbx_description
1 polymer ?
#
loop_
_entity_poly.entity_id
_entity_poly.type
_entity_poly.pdbx_seq_one_letter_code
_entity_poly.pdbx_strand_id
1 'polypeptide(L)'
;VEQQLKDALEKNQQWLLYDQQREAYVRGLLGRIFELEQKAEIVSQQESKSNSEGHLQEEKEENYDQLLLTAKRDPETERRTISQLKSELNELKNTYEETQREMMSLNALLQSQRVAEMKTQENENKIKEKAQRLKQENETIKEQLREEKEKSEDLLCQVQLLRKSLVRHEAEHTRITLLEQQKLREPGLMESQEDLQAVFDKKLTTYDRSPPLKHSSCLDESFLECPRCKVPYPTSQHRELLAHLDFCTA
;
A
#
# COMPACT_ATOMS: atom_id res chain seq x y z
N VAL A 1 60.96 43.82 -122.18
CA VAL A 1 59.74 43.33 -122.89
C VAL A 1 59.80 41.82 -123.12
N GLU A 2 60.85 41.27 -123.76
CA GLU A 2 60.94 39.81 -124.00
C GLU A 2 60.94 38.94 -122.73
N GLN A 3 61.63 39.38 -121.67
CA GLN A 3 61.65 38.63 -120.40
C GLN A 3 60.27 38.56 -119.75
N GLN A 4 59.51 39.66 -119.80
CA GLN A 4 58.14 39.73 -119.26
C GLN A 4 57.18 38.83 -120.04
N LEU A 5 57.37 38.68 -121.36
CA LEU A 5 56.60 37.77 -122.20
C LEU A 5 56.88 36.30 -121.87
N LYS A 6 58.16 35.95 -121.64
CA LYS A 6 58.53 34.59 -121.21
C LYS A 6 57.94 34.25 -119.85
N ASP A 7 58.06 35.17 -118.88
CA ASP A 7 57.46 34.99 -117.55
C ASP A 7 55.92 34.88 -117.62
N ALA A 8 55.26 35.66 -118.49
CA ALA A 8 53.82 35.58 -118.68
C ALA A 8 53.40 34.26 -119.34
N LEU A 9 54.19 33.75 -120.29
CA LEU A 9 53.93 32.46 -120.94
C LEU A 9 54.11 31.30 -119.95
N GLU A 10 55.15 31.34 -119.11
CA GLU A 10 55.40 30.33 -118.08
C GLU A 10 54.27 30.31 -117.04
N LYS A 11 53.83 31.49 -116.58
CA LYS A 11 52.67 31.60 -115.67
C LYS A 11 51.38 31.07 -116.31
N ASN A 12 51.15 31.35 -117.59
CA ASN A 12 49.99 30.79 -118.29
C ASN A 12 50.06 29.26 -118.40
N GLN A 13 51.23 28.67 -118.64
CA GLN A 13 51.40 27.22 -118.63
C GLN A 13 51.15 26.63 -117.23
N GLN A 14 51.64 27.28 -116.18
CA GLN A 14 51.38 26.88 -114.80
C GLN A 14 49.89 26.95 -114.45
N TRP A 15 49.19 28.00 -114.86
CA TRP A 15 47.73 28.13 -114.68
C TRP A 15 46.96 27.04 -115.42
N LEU A 16 47.36 26.71 -116.65
CA LEU A 16 46.72 25.65 -117.42
C LEU A 16 46.88 24.28 -116.75
N LEU A 17 48.07 23.96 -116.24
CA LEU A 17 48.32 22.72 -115.51
C LEU A 17 47.50 22.65 -114.22
N TYR A 18 47.44 23.76 -113.47
CA TYR A 18 46.61 23.87 -112.27
C TYR A 18 45.12 23.67 -112.59
N ASP A 19 44.63 24.29 -113.67
CA ASP A 19 43.24 24.18 -114.10
C ASP A 19 42.89 22.73 -114.47
N GLN A 20 43.73 22.05 -115.25
CA GLN A 20 43.56 20.64 -115.59
C GLN A 20 43.56 19.73 -114.37
N GLN A 21 44.46 19.96 -113.41
CA GLN A 21 44.52 19.18 -112.16
C GLN A 21 43.29 19.42 -111.29
N ARG A 22 42.84 20.68 -111.17
CA ARG A 22 41.62 21.04 -110.44
C ARG A 22 40.41 20.36 -111.05
N GLU A 23 40.27 20.42 -112.37
CA GLU A 23 39.16 19.76 -113.06
C GLU A 23 39.19 18.23 -112.87
N ALA A 24 40.36 17.59 -112.96
CA ALA A 24 40.49 16.15 -112.74
C ALA A 24 40.09 15.76 -111.31
N TYR A 25 40.50 16.54 -110.30
CA TYR A 25 40.13 16.32 -108.90
C TYR A 25 38.62 16.47 -108.65
N VAL A 26 38.01 17.53 -109.20
CA VAL A 26 36.55 17.74 -109.08
C VAL A 26 35.77 16.62 -109.76
N ARG A 27 36.20 16.19 -110.95
CA ARG A 27 35.60 15.02 -111.64
C ARG A 27 35.70 13.75 -110.79
N GLY A 28 36.84 13.53 -110.12
CA GLY A 28 37.01 12.40 -109.19
C GLY A 28 36.11 12.47 -107.96
N LEU A 29 35.98 13.64 -107.33
CA LEU A 29 35.07 13.85 -106.19
C LEU A 29 33.60 13.61 -106.57
N LEU A 30 33.17 14.15 -107.72
CA LEU A 30 31.81 13.93 -108.22
C LEU A 30 31.53 12.45 -108.46
N GLY A 31 32.48 11.71 -109.03
CA GLY A 31 32.37 10.27 -109.18
C GLY A 31 32.22 9.55 -107.84
N ARG A 32 33.00 9.94 -106.82
CA ARG A 32 32.90 9.33 -105.49
C ARG A 32 31.60 9.66 -104.77
N ILE A 33 31.11 10.90 -104.89
CA ILE A 33 29.81 11.31 -104.35
C ILE A 33 28.71 10.46 -104.98
N PHE A 34 28.71 10.33 -106.31
CA PHE A 34 27.75 9.52 -107.03
C PHE A 34 27.77 8.03 -106.61
N GLU A 35 28.96 7.44 -106.42
CA GLU A 35 29.08 6.07 -105.90
C GLU A 35 28.48 5.90 -104.49
N LEU A 36 28.70 6.88 -103.61
CA LEU A 36 28.19 6.84 -102.24
C LEU A 36 26.68 7.04 -102.21
N GLU A 37 26.15 7.95 -103.02
CA GLU A 37 24.71 8.15 -103.20
C GLU A 37 24.04 6.87 -103.71
N GLN A 38 24.59 6.23 -104.74
CA GLN A 38 24.07 4.95 -105.23
C GLN A 38 24.09 3.86 -104.16
N LYS A 39 25.16 3.77 -103.36
CA LYS A 39 25.23 2.80 -102.26
C LYS A 39 24.19 3.07 -101.18
N ALA A 40 23.97 4.34 -100.81
CA ALA A 40 22.94 4.72 -99.85
C ALA A 40 21.52 4.42 -100.37
N GLU A 41 21.28 4.68 -101.66
CA GLU A 41 20.03 4.35 -102.35
C GLU A 41 19.77 2.83 -102.35
N ILE A 42 20.81 2.01 -102.62
CA ILE A 42 20.70 0.55 -102.57
C ILE A 42 20.42 0.07 -101.15
N VAL A 43 21.09 0.62 -100.13
CA VAL A 43 20.85 0.26 -98.72
C VAL A 43 19.41 0.59 -98.31
N SER A 44 18.90 1.78 -98.66
CA SER A 44 17.51 2.18 -98.39
C SER A 44 16.48 1.36 -99.18
N GLN A 45 16.81 0.97 -100.42
CA GLN A 45 15.97 0.07 -101.22
C GLN A 45 16.03 -1.39 -100.74
N GLN A 46 17.11 -1.79 -100.06
CA GLN A 46 17.28 -3.12 -99.49
C GLN A 46 16.58 -3.25 -98.14
N GLU A 47 16.54 -2.18 -97.34
CA GLU A 47 15.65 -2.00 -96.18
C GLU A 47 14.18 -2.22 -96.61
N SER A 48 13.72 -1.48 -97.63
CA SER A 48 12.33 -1.59 -98.13
C SER A 48 11.96 -2.86 -98.91
N LYS A 49 12.94 -3.67 -99.38
CA LYS A 49 12.69 -4.96 -100.06
C LYS A 49 12.87 -6.19 -99.16
N SER A 50 13.39 -6.00 -97.95
CA SER A 50 13.38 -7.05 -96.94
C SER A 50 12.05 -7.03 -96.21
N ASN A 51 11.14 -7.93 -96.59
CA ASN A 51 9.91 -8.25 -95.86
C ASN A 51 10.20 -8.92 -94.50
N SER A 52 11.11 -8.33 -93.71
CA SER A 52 11.50 -8.70 -92.35
C SER A 52 11.49 -7.49 -91.42
N GLU A 53 11.37 -6.24 -91.93
CA GLU A 53 11.25 -5.04 -91.11
C GLU A 53 9.95 -4.99 -90.31
N GLY A 54 8.82 -5.45 -90.87
CA GLY A 54 7.55 -5.52 -90.14
C GLY A 54 7.63 -6.44 -88.92
N HIS A 55 8.29 -7.60 -89.05
CA HIS A 55 8.47 -8.55 -87.94
C HIS A 55 9.44 -8.02 -86.87
N LEU A 56 10.49 -7.31 -87.25
CA LEU A 56 11.44 -6.69 -86.31
C LEU A 56 10.87 -5.44 -85.62
N GLN A 57 9.94 -4.74 -86.28
CA GLN A 57 9.21 -3.58 -85.75
C GLN A 57 8.13 -4.03 -84.76
N GLU A 58 7.31 -5.03 -85.10
CA GLU A 58 6.32 -5.63 -84.19
C GLU A 58 6.99 -6.23 -82.95
N GLU A 59 8.09 -6.98 -83.11
CA GLU A 59 8.81 -7.58 -81.98
C GLU A 59 9.43 -6.52 -81.05
N LYS A 60 9.84 -5.36 -81.59
CA LYS A 60 10.24 -4.20 -80.78
C LYS A 60 9.07 -3.58 -80.04
N GLU A 61 7.95 -3.34 -80.73
CA GLU A 61 6.74 -2.77 -80.14
C GLU A 61 6.19 -3.66 -79.02
N GLU A 62 6.14 -4.98 -79.22
CA GLU A 62 5.79 -5.97 -78.20
C GLU A 62 6.73 -5.92 -77.00
N ASN A 63 8.04 -5.75 -77.21
CA ASN A 63 9.03 -5.65 -76.12
C ASN A 63 8.81 -4.38 -75.27
N TYR A 64 8.54 -3.24 -75.92
CA TYR A 64 8.23 -1.99 -75.22
C TYR A 64 6.91 -2.07 -74.46
N ASP A 65 5.87 -2.67 -75.06
CA ASP A 65 4.58 -2.87 -74.41
C ASP A 65 4.70 -3.81 -73.20
N GLN A 66 5.50 -4.88 -73.32
CA GLN A 66 5.78 -5.80 -72.22
C GLN A 66 6.55 -5.12 -71.09
N LEU A 67 7.52 -4.25 -71.40
CA LEU A 67 8.26 -3.47 -70.42
C LEU A 67 7.33 -2.47 -69.70
N LEU A 68 6.46 -1.78 -70.43
CA LEU A 68 5.45 -0.87 -69.88
C LEU A 68 4.43 -1.57 -68.99
N LEU A 69 3.97 -2.76 -69.40
CA LEU A 69 3.07 -3.59 -68.60
C LEU A 69 3.72 -4.03 -67.28
N THR A 70 4.99 -4.42 -67.34
CA THR A 70 5.76 -4.81 -66.15
C THR A 70 5.98 -3.61 -65.22
N ALA A 71 6.41 -2.47 -65.78
CA ALA A 71 6.62 -1.22 -65.05
C ALA A 71 5.32 -0.66 -64.43
N LYS A 72 4.14 -0.99 -64.94
CA LYS A 72 2.85 -0.67 -64.31
C LYS A 72 2.44 -1.69 -63.23
N ARG A 73 2.67 -2.97 -63.49
CA ARG A 73 2.31 -4.06 -62.57
C ARG A 73 3.08 -3.97 -61.26
N ASP A 74 4.39 -3.72 -61.31
CA ASP A 74 5.24 -3.69 -60.12
C ASP A 74 4.78 -2.66 -59.08
N PRO A 75 4.63 -1.35 -59.40
CA PRO A 75 4.14 -0.38 -58.43
C PRO A 75 2.68 -0.62 -58.02
N GLU A 76 1.87 -1.27 -58.84
CA GLU A 76 0.53 -1.71 -58.41
C GLU A 76 0.60 -2.82 -57.36
N THR A 77 1.49 -3.79 -57.52
CA THR A 77 1.69 -4.84 -56.51
C THR A 77 2.24 -4.26 -55.22
N GLU A 78 3.21 -3.33 -55.29
CA GLU A 78 3.71 -2.60 -54.12
C GLU A 78 2.60 -1.79 -53.44
N ARG A 79 1.73 -1.12 -54.20
CA ARG A 79 0.57 -0.40 -53.63
C ARG A 79 -0.38 -1.33 -52.88
N ARG A 80 -0.60 -2.55 -53.39
CA ARG A 80 -1.44 -3.57 -52.73
C ARG A 80 -0.76 -4.07 -51.45
N THR A 81 0.53 -4.39 -51.49
CA THR A 81 1.26 -4.86 -50.29
C THR A 81 1.37 -3.78 -49.23
N ILE A 82 1.64 -2.52 -49.61
CA ILE A 82 1.64 -1.39 -48.69
C ILE A 82 0.26 -1.22 -48.03
N SER A 83 -0.82 -1.34 -48.80
CA SER A 83 -2.18 -1.27 -48.25
C SER A 83 -2.46 -2.38 -47.23
N GLN A 84 -2.03 -3.62 -47.53
CA GLN A 84 -2.17 -4.77 -46.63
C GLN A 84 -1.37 -4.58 -45.33
N LEU A 85 -0.10 -4.21 -45.43
CA LEU A 85 0.75 -3.95 -44.26
C LEU A 85 0.22 -2.79 -43.41
N LYS A 86 -0.39 -1.78 -44.03
CA LYS A 86 -1.05 -0.69 -43.29
C LYS A 86 -2.27 -1.17 -42.51
N SER A 87 -3.10 -2.05 -43.07
CA SER A 87 -4.22 -2.65 -42.33
C SER A 87 -3.73 -3.53 -41.19
N GLU A 88 -2.72 -4.38 -41.42
CA GLU A 88 -2.14 -5.25 -40.39
C GLU A 88 -1.51 -4.43 -39.25
N LEU A 89 -0.78 -3.36 -39.57
CA LEU A 89 -0.21 -2.46 -38.57
C LEU A 89 -1.30 -1.78 -37.73
N ASN A 90 -2.40 -1.38 -38.36
CA ASN A 90 -3.53 -0.76 -37.66
C ASN A 90 -4.25 -1.76 -36.75
N GLU A 91 -4.45 -3.00 -37.19
CA GLU A 91 -5.00 -4.07 -36.36
C GLU A 91 -4.11 -4.35 -35.15
N LEU A 92 -2.79 -4.49 -35.37
CA LEU A 92 -1.84 -4.71 -34.28
C LEU A 92 -1.86 -3.55 -33.28
N LYS A 93 -1.90 -2.30 -33.76
CA LYS A 93 -2.01 -1.11 -32.91
C LYS A 93 -3.27 -1.15 -32.05
N ASN A 94 -4.43 -1.48 -32.64
CA ASN A 94 -5.69 -1.55 -31.90
C ASN A 94 -5.66 -2.64 -30.82
N THR A 95 -5.10 -3.82 -31.14
CA THR A 95 -4.96 -4.90 -30.15
C THR A 95 -4.00 -4.53 -29.01
N TYR A 96 -2.91 -3.82 -29.31
CA TYR A 96 -2.01 -3.30 -28.28
C TYR A 96 -2.73 -2.31 -27.36
N GLU A 97 -3.48 -1.36 -27.92
CA GLU A 97 -4.25 -0.38 -27.12
C GLU A 97 -5.32 -1.05 -26.25
N GLU A 98 -5.98 -2.12 -26.74
CA GLU A 98 -6.92 -2.92 -25.95
C GLU A 98 -6.23 -3.62 -24.79
N THR A 99 -5.15 -4.37 -25.06
CA THR A 99 -4.40 -5.08 -24.01
C THR A 99 -3.80 -4.11 -22.98
N GLN A 100 -3.39 -2.90 -23.40
CA GLN A 100 -2.93 -1.86 -22.49
C GLN A 100 -4.07 -1.38 -21.57
N ARG A 101 -5.28 -1.18 -22.10
CA ARG A 101 -6.46 -0.82 -21.30
C ARG A 101 -6.85 -1.93 -20.32
N GLU A 102 -6.83 -3.18 -20.76
CA GLU A 102 -7.07 -4.34 -19.90
C GLU A 102 -6.05 -4.42 -18.76
N MET A 103 -4.75 -4.23 -19.07
CA MET A 103 -3.69 -4.19 -18.07
C MET A 103 -3.93 -3.08 -17.03
N MET A 104 -4.31 -1.88 -17.46
CA MET A 104 -4.62 -0.77 -16.55
C MET A 104 -5.84 -1.10 -15.66
N SER A 105 -6.87 -1.71 -16.23
CA SER A 105 -8.09 -2.11 -15.51
C SER A 105 -7.80 -3.20 -14.46
N LEU A 106 -7.04 -4.22 -14.84
CA LEU A 106 -6.59 -5.28 -13.92
C LEU A 106 -5.70 -4.73 -12.81
N ASN A 107 -4.80 -3.80 -13.13
CA ASN A 107 -3.97 -3.16 -12.11
C ASN A 107 -4.81 -2.35 -11.14
N ALA A 108 -5.80 -1.59 -11.61
CA ALA A 108 -6.72 -0.84 -10.74
C ALA A 108 -7.52 -1.79 -9.82
N LEU A 109 -8.01 -2.92 -10.35
CA LEU A 109 -8.69 -3.95 -9.57
C LEU A 109 -7.78 -4.55 -8.50
N LEU A 110 -6.53 -4.88 -8.86
CA LEU A 110 -5.55 -5.43 -7.94
C LEU A 110 -5.24 -4.45 -6.79
N GLN A 111 -5.11 -3.16 -7.08
CA GLN A 111 -4.91 -2.14 -6.04
C GLN A 111 -6.14 -2.04 -5.13
N SER A 112 -7.34 -2.05 -5.69
CA SER A 112 -8.59 -2.06 -4.91
C SER A 112 -8.67 -3.28 -3.99
N GLN A 113 -8.33 -4.46 -4.50
CA GLN A 113 -8.30 -5.70 -3.73
C GLN A 113 -7.29 -5.62 -2.58
N ARG A 114 -6.06 -5.15 -2.83
CA ARG A 114 -5.04 -4.97 -1.77
C ARG A 114 -5.54 -4.05 -0.65
N VAL A 115 -6.20 -2.95 -1.00
CA VAL A 115 -6.77 -2.03 0.00
C VAL A 115 -7.88 -2.69 0.80
N ALA A 116 -8.74 -3.48 0.15
CA ALA A 116 -9.79 -4.23 0.83
C ALA A 116 -9.20 -5.26 1.81
N GLU A 117 -8.17 -6.02 1.38
CA GLU A 117 -7.45 -7.01 2.20
C GLU A 117 -6.76 -6.36 3.42
N MET A 118 -6.12 -5.21 3.24
CA MET A 118 -5.55 -4.45 4.36
C MET A 118 -6.63 -4.04 5.37
N LYS A 119 -7.79 -3.58 4.89
CA LYS A 119 -8.91 -3.17 5.75
C LYS A 119 -9.53 -4.35 6.50
N THR A 120 -9.65 -5.52 5.86
CA THR A 120 -10.10 -6.74 6.55
C THR A 120 -9.11 -7.16 7.61
N GLN A 121 -7.80 -7.15 7.31
CA GLN A 121 -6.76 -7.48 8.28
C GLN A 121 -6.74 -6.53 9.48
N GLU A 122 -6.90 -5.22 9.25
CA GLU A 122 -6.99 -4.23 10.32
C GLU A 122 -8.21 -4.49 11.23
N ASN A 123 -9.35 -4.82 10.65
CA ASN A 123 -10.56 -5.15 11.40
C ASN A 123 -10.40 -6.45 12.21
N GLU A 124 -9.77 -7.48 11.64
CA GLU A 124 -9.44 -8.71 12.36
C GLU A 124 -8.53 -8.43 13.56
N ASN A 125 -7.52 -7.59 13.40
CA ASN A 125 -6.62 -7.19 14.48
C ASN A 125 -7.38 -6.46 15.59
N LYS A 126 -8.26 -5.51 15.25
CA LYS A 126 -9.14 -4.83 16.22
C LYS A 126 -10.06 -5.79 16.97
N ILE A 127 -10.59 -6.82 16.30
CA ILE A 127 -11.43 -7.84 16.92
C ILE A 127 -10.59 -8.69 17.88
N LYS A 128 -9.39 -9.11 17.49
CA LYS A 128 -8.46 -9.86 18.35
C LYS A 128 -8.10 -9.08 19.63
N GLU A 129 -7.78 -7.79 19.49
CA GLU A 129 -7.50 -6.92 20.65
C GLU A 129 -8.72 -6.80 21.58
N LYS A 130 -9.92 -6.59 21.03
CA LYS A 130 -11.16 -6.55 21.82
C LYS A 130 -11.41 -7.87 22.54
N ALA A 131 -11.21 -9.00 21.87
CA ALA A 131 -11.36 -10.32 22.46
C ALA A 131 -10.36 -10.54 23.60
N GLN A 132 -9.12 -10.08 23.45
CA GLN A 132 -8.10 -10.16 24.50
C GLN A 132 -8.47 -9.30 25.72
N ARG A 133 -8.96 -8.07 25.52
CA ARG A 133 -9.44 -7.21 26.61
C ARG A 133 -10.60 -7.86 27.37
N LEU A 134 -11.62 -8.32 26.64
CA LEU A 134 -12.76 -9.02 27.25
C LEU A 134 -12.32 -10.29 27.98
N LYS A 135 -11.30 -11.00 27.50
CA LYS A 135 -10.74 -12.16 28.19
C LYS A 135 -10.12 -11.75 29.53
N GLN A 136 -9.33 -10.68 29.56
CA GLN A 136 -8.74 -10.16 30.80
C GLN A 136 -9.80 -9.71 31.79
N GLU A 137 -10.80 -8.95 31.34
CA GLU A 137 -11.93 -8.51 32.17
C GLU A 137 -12.70 -9.70 32.76
N ASN A 138 -12.95 -10.75 31.96
CA ASN A 138 -13.58 -11.98 32.45
C ASN A 138 -12.75 -12.68 33.53
N GLU A 139 -11.43 -12.75 33.39
CA GLU A 139 -10.57 -13.34 34.42
C GLU A 139 -10.57 -12.51 35.70
N THR A 140 -10.55 -11.17 35.59
CA THR A 140 -10.68 -10.28 36.76
C THR A 140 -12.02 -10.46 37.47
N ILE A 141 -13.14 -10.52 36.73
CA ILE A 141 -14.48 -10.73 37.31
C ILE A 141 -14.57 -12.11 37.98
N LYS A 142 -13.98 -13.15 37.39
CA LYS A 142 -13.94 -14.48 38.00
C LYS A 142 -13.19 -14.49 39.33
N GLU A 143 -12.08 -13.76 39.43
CA GLU A 143 -11.35 -13.64 40.70
C GLU A 143 -12.19 -12.93 41.76
N GLN A 144 -12.76 -11.77 41.42
CA GLN A 144 -13.64 -11.04 42.34
C GLN A 144 -14.81 -11.90 42.82
N LEU A 145 -15.39 -12.71 41.92
CA LEU A 145 -16.45 -13.65 42.29
C LEU A 145 -15.96 -14.73 43.26
N ARG A 146 -14.72 -15.20 43.15
CA ARG A 146 -14.15 -16.15 44.12
C ARG A 146 -13.95 -15.50 45.48
N GLU A 147 -13.36 -14.31 45.52
CA GLU A 147 -13.16 -13.57 46.76
C GLU A 147 -14.48 -13.27 47.48
N GLU A 148 -15.51 -12.83 46.75
CA GLU A 148 -16.83 -12.58 47.34
C GLU A 148 -17.51 -13.87 47.82
N LYS A 149 -17.30 -15.00 47.14
CA LYS A 149 -17.78 -16.30 47.63
C LYS A 149 -17.09 -16.70 48.93
N GLU A 150 -15.78 -16.56 49.02
CA GLU A 150 -15.01 -16.85 50.23
C GLU A 150 -15.48 -15.97 51.41
N LYS A 151 -15.60 -14.66 51.19
CA LYS A 151 -16.16 -13.73 52.19
C LYS A 151 -17.57 -14.12 52.62
N SER A 152 -18.41 -14.54 51.67
CA SER A 152 -19.78 -14.99 51.97
C SER A 152 -19.77 -16.28 52.81
N GLU A 153 -18.87 -17.21 52.56
CA GLU A 153 -18.71 -18.44 53.33
C GLU A 153 -18.21 -18.16 54.75
N ASP A 154 -17.25 -17.24 54.91
CA ASP A 154 -16.75 -16.78 56.21
C ASP A 154 -17.85 -16.12 57.05
N LEU A 155 -18.62 -15.20 56.44
CA LEU A 155 -19.75 -14.56 57.11
C LEU A 155 -20.80 -15.59 57.52
N LEU A 156 -21.07 -16.59 56.68
CA LEU A 156 -21.97 -17.68 57.03
C LEU A 156 -21.46 -18.47 58.25
N CYS A 157 -20.16 -18.79 58.31
CA CYS A 157 -19.55 -19.44 59.47
C CYS A 157 -19.70 -18.59 60.75
N GLN A 158 -19.46 -17.28 60.66
CA GLN A 158 -19.63 -16.36 61.79
C GLN A 158 -21.09 -16.32 62.28
N VAL A 159 -22.06 -16.20 61.37
CA VAL A 159 -23.50 -16.21 61.71
C VAL A 159 -23.88 -17.52 62.39
N GLN A 160 -23.38 -18.67 61.91
CA GLN A 160 -23.65 -19.96 62.54
C GLN A 160 -23.06 -20.05 63.96
N LEU A 161 -21.86 -19.53 64.19
CA LEU A 161 -21.25 -19.48 65.52
C LEU A 161 -22.06 -18.59 66.48
N LEU A 162 -22.46 -17.39 66.02
CA LEU A 162 -23.30 -16.48 66.80
C LEU A 162 -24.64 -17.09 67.18
N ARG A 163 -25.31 -17.77 66.23
CA ARG A 163 -26.56 -18.50 66.51
C ARG A 163 -26.37 -19.57 67.59
N LYS A 164 -25.29 -20.36 67.51
CA LYS A 164 -24.98 -21.38 68.52
C LYS A 164 -24.72 -20.76 69.89
N SER A 165 -23.99 -19.64 69.94
CA SER A 165 -23.72 -18.92 71.19
C SER A 165 -24.98 -18.33 71.80
N LEU A 166 -25.87 -17.75 70.98
CA LEU A 166 -27.15 -17.21 71.42
C LEU A 166 -28.01 -18.29 72.07
N VAL A 167 -28.13 -19.46 71.46
CA VAL A 167 -28.88 -20.60 72.02
C VAL A 167 -28.29 -21.05 73.37
N ARG A 168 -26.95 -21.09 73.50
CA ARG A 168 -26.31 -21.42 74.80
C ARG A 168 -26.64 -20.38 75.86
N HIS A 169 -26.58 -19.10 75.51
CA HIS A 169 -26.89 -18.00 76.41
C HIS A 169 -28.36 -18.00 76.85
N GLU A 170 -29.30 -18.29 75.94
CA GLU A 170 -30.73 -18.47 76.28
C GLU A 170 -30.94 -19.64 77.26
N ALA A 171 -30.25 -20.76 77.07
CA ALA A 171 -30.29 -21.89 78.00
C ALA A 171 -29.70 -21.54 79.37
N GLU A 172 -28.59 -20.80 79.41
CA GLU A 172 -27.98 -20.31 80.65
C GLU A 172 -28.88 -19.32 81.39
N HIS A 173 -29.48 -18.35 80.68
CA HIS A 173 -30.46 -17.44 81.26
C HIS A 173 -31.66 -18.18 81.85
N THR A 174 -32.21 -19.16 81.11
CA THR A 174 -33.31 -19.99 81.62
C THR A 174 -32.91 -20.70 82.91
N ARG A 175 -31.69 -21.24 82.98
CA ARG A 175 -31.14 -21.86 84.19
C ARG A 175 -31.00 -20.87 85.35
N ILE A 176 -30.50 -19.66 85.10
CA ILE A 176 -30.37 -18.60 86.11
C ILE A 176 -31.75 -18.21 86.64
N THR A 177 -32.72 -17.95 85.77
CA THR A 177 -34.09 -17.61 86.17
C THR A 177 -34.75 -18.69 87.02
N LEU A 178 -34.48 -19.98 86.74
CA LEU A 178 -34.96 -21.09 87.58
C LEU A 178 -34.28 -21.09 88.96
N LEU A 179 -32.97 -20.86 89.04
CA LEU A 179 -32.24 -20.78 90.30
C LEU A 179 -32.65 -19.56 91.15
N GLU A 180 -32.90 -18.41 90.52
CA GLU A 180 -33.42 -17.21 91.19
C GLU A 180 -34.82 -17.45 91.77
N GLN A 181 -35.69 -18.13 91.03
CA GLN A 181 -37.01 -18.54 91.56
C GLN A 181 -36.89 -19.50 92.74
N GLN A 182 -35.94 -20.44 92.72
CA GLN A 182 -35.69 -21.34 93.85
C GLN A 182 -35.20 -20.59 95.09
N LYS A 183 -34.27 -19.64 94.94
CA LYS A 183 -33.83 -18.75 96.02
C LYS A 183 -34.98 -17.95 96.62
N LEU A 184 -35.90 -17.44 95.78
CA LEU A 184 -37.08 -16.72 96.24
C LEU A 184 -38.14 -17.63 96.89
N ARG A 185 -38.06 -18.96 96.70
CA ARG A 185 -38.99 -19.96 97.24
C ARG A 185 -38.48 -20.61 98.53
N GLU A 186 -37.26 -20.34 98.97
CA GLU A 186 -36.79 -20.64 100.33
C GLU A 186 -37.37 -19.60 101.31
N PRO A 187 -38.31 -19.99 102.21
CA PRO A 187 -38.74 -19.09 103.27
C PRO A 187 -37.71 -19.18 104.40
N GLY A 188 -36.87 -18.16 104.50
CA GLY A 188 -36.16 -17.83 105.74
C GLY A 188 -34.67 -18.14 105.78
N LEU A 189 -33.86 -17.31 105.12
CA LEU A 189 -32.67 -16.73 105.74
C LEU A 189 -32.29 -15.44 104.99
N MET A 190 -32.82 -14.32 105.47
CA MET A 190 -32.28 -13.00 105.13
C MET A 190 -30.93 -12.88 105.85
N GLU A 191 -29.85 -13.36 105.24
CA GLU A 191 -28.49 -13.05 105.68
C GLU A 191 -28.06 -11.71 105.07
N SER A 192 -27.69 -10.80 105.97
CA SER A 192 -27.24 -9.43 105.73
C SER A 192 -26.25 -9.32 104.56
N GLN A 193 -26.67 -8.60 103.52
CA GLN A 193 -25.85 -8.21 102.38
C GLN A 193 -24.82 -7.12 102.74
N GLU A 194 -24.78 -6.65 103.99
CA GLU A 194 -23.92 -5.54 104.42
C GLU A 194 -22.53 -6.01 104.88
N ASP A 195 -22.35 -7.29 105.26
CA ASP A 195 -21.08 -7.78 105.84
C ASP A 195 -20.08 -8.35 104.82
N LEU A 196 -20.51 -8.78 103.64
CA LEU A 196 -19.60 -9.32 102.60
C LEU A 196 -18.86 -8.22 101.83
N GLN A 197 -19.45 -7.04 101.72
CA GLN A 197 -18.83 -5.86 101.09
C GLN A 197 -17.61 -5.38 101.91
N ALA A 198 -17.71 -5.43 103.24
CA ALA A 198 -16.65 -5.01 104.15
C ALA A 198 -15.42 -5.95 104.13
N VAL A 199 -15.60 -7.23 103.78
CA VAL A 199 -14.49 -8.20 103.67
C VAL A 199 -13.74 -8.05 102.34
N PHE A 200 -14.43 -7.70 101.25
CA PHE A 200 -13.81 -7.46 99.95
C PHE A 200 -12.99 -6.17 99.91
N ASP A 201 -13.50 -5.08 100.50
CA ASP A 201 -12.78 -3.80 100.55
C ASP A 201 -11.54 -3.83 101.46
N LYS A 202 -11.52 -4.73 102.45
CA LYS A 202 -10.38 -4.90 103.36
C LYS A 202 -9.25 -5.75 102.77
N LYS A 203 -9.48 -6.42 101.64
CA LYS A 203 -8.47 -7.25 100.95
C LYS A 203 -7.79 -6.54 99.77
N LEU A 204 -8.25 -5.34 99.40
CA LEU A 204 -7.69 -4.48 98.35
C LEU A 204 -6.80 -3.33 98.86
N THR A 205 -6.64 -3.19 100.19
CA THR A 205 -5.90 -2.07 100.80
C THR A 205 -4.49 -2.43 101.28
N THR A 206 -3.99 -3.62 100.95
CA THR A 206 -2.61 -4.03 101.26
C THR A 206 -1.97 -4.67 100.03
N TYR A 207 -1.65 -3.88 99.00
CA TYR A 207 -0.39 -3.99 98.24
C TYR A 207 -0.33 -2.89 97.16
N ASP A 208 0.66 -2.04 97.38
CA ASP A 208 1.41 -1.17 96.46
C ASP A 208 0.68 -0.17 95.54
N ARG A 209 0.91 1.10 95.87
CA ARG A 209 0.52 2.30 95.14
C ARG A 209 1.49 2.52 93.99
N SER A 210 1.28 1.82 92.87
CA SER A 210 1.87 2.23 91.59
C SER A 210 1.13 3.48 91.07
N PRO A 211 1.82 4.46 90.45
CA PRO A 211 1.18 5.63 89.86
C PRO A 211 0.17 5.21 88.77
N PRO A 212 -0.85 6.02 88.47
CA PRO A 212 -1.75 5.71 87.37
C PRO A 212 -0.91 5.64 86.10
N LEU A 213 -0.80 4.44 85.52
CA LEU A 213 -0.37 4.27 84.15
C LEU A 213 -1.35 5.09 83.31
N LYS A 214 -0.93 6.28 82.89
CA LYS A 214 -1.52 6.94 81.74
C LYS A 214 -1.46 5.89 80.64
N HIS A 215 -2.61 5.37 80.24
CA HIS A 215 -2.70 4.60 79.00
C HIS A 215 -2.21 5.54 77.90
N SER A 216 -0.93 5.45 77.55
CA SER A 216 -0.38 6.00 76.33
C SER A 216 -1.09 5.25 75.22
N SER A 217 -2.15 5.86 74.68
CA SER A 217 -2.78 5.43 73.44
C SER A 217 -1.65 5.27 72.42
N CYS A 218 -1.42 4.08 71.86
CA CYS A 218 -0.34 3.85 70.89
C CYS A 218 -0.48 4.71 69.62
N LEU A 219 -1.59 5.43 69.48
CA LEU A 219 -1.88 6.36 68.40
C LEU A 219 -1.27 7.75 68.63
N ASP A 220 -0.64 8.01 69.78
CA ASP A 220 -0.03 9.31 70.10
C ASP A 220 1.41 9.46 69.56
N GLU A 221 2.00 8.39 69.02
CA GLU A 221 3.36 8.39 68.43
C GLU A 221 3.37 8.37 66.89
N SER A 222 2.20 8.41 66.24
CA SER A 222 2.08 8.38 64.77
C SER A 222 1.37 9.63 64.26
N PHE A 223 1.92 10.25 63.20
CA PHE A 223 1.39 11.46 62.58
C PHE A 223 0.86 11.18 61.18
N LEU A 224 -0.31 11.75 60.87
CA LEU A 224 -0.92 11.76 59.54
C LEU A 224 -0.70 13.14 58.93
N GLU A 225 -0.37 13.19 57.64
CA GLU A 225 -0.16 14.46 56.94
C GLU A 225 -1.34 14.80 56.04
N CYS A 226 -1.68 16.08 55.99
CA CYS A 226 -2.55 16.57 54.93
C CYS A 226 -1.84 16.42 53.57
N PRO A 227 -2.44 15.73 52.58
CA PRO A 227 -1.82 15.52 51.28
C PRO A 227 -1.62 16.82 50.49
N ARG A 228 -2.37 17.88 50.84
CA ARG A 228 -2.35 19.20 50.19
C ARG A 228 -1.25 20.11 50.75
N CYS A 229 -1.30 20.43 52.05
CA CYS A 229 -0.38 21.39 52.68
C CYS A 229 0.75 20.74 53.51
N LYS A 230 0.79 19.41 53.62
CA LYS A 230 1.80 18.64 54.39
C LYS A 230 1.87 18.97 55.88
N VAL A 231 0.85 19.60 56.44
CA VAL A 231 0.76 19.82 57.88
C VAL A 231 0.57 18.48 58.59
N PRO A 232 1.41 18.13 59.59
CA PRO A 232 1.30 16.89 60.35
C PRO A 232 0.26 17.02 61.48
N TYR A 233 -0.52 15.95 61.66
CA TYR A 233 -1.53 15.84 62.70
C TYR A 233 -1.33 14.53 63.49
N PRO A 234 -1.39 14.54 64.83
CA PRO A 234 -1.37 13.31 65.61
C PRO A 234 -2.54 12.38 65.22
N THR A 235 -2.30 11.08 65.16
CA THR A 235 -3.35 10.10 64.80
C THR A 235 -4.47 10.07 65.85
N SER A 236 -4.15 10.39 67.11
CA SER A 236 -5.13 10.64 68.18
C SER A 236 -6.12 11.77 67.86
N GLN A 237 -5.77 12.71 66.97
CA GLN A 237 -6.56 13.87 66.54
C GLN A 237 -7.02 13.78 65.06
N HIS A 238 -7.21 12.58 64.51
CA HIS A 238 -7.62 12.39 63.11
C HIS A 238 -8.89 13.17 62.69
N ARG A 239 -9.81 13.45 63.62
CA ARG A 239 -11.01 14.27 63.35
C ARG A 239 -10.67 15.71 62.98
N GLU A 240 -9.61 16.27 63.54
CA GLU A 240 -9.15 17.63 63.25
C GLU A 240 -8.50 17.70 61.85
N LEU A 241 -7.77 16.64 61.46
CA LEU A 241 -7.27 16.50 60.09
C LEU A 241 -8.43 16.42 59.08
N LEU A 242 -9.49 15.64 59.34
CA LEU A 242 -10.65 15.56 58.45
C LEU A 242 -11.34 16.92 58.28
N ALA A 243 -11.57 17.65 59.38
CA ALA A 243 -12.11 19.00 59.33
C ALA A 243 -11.20 19.98 58.57
N HIS A 244 -9.88 19.81 58.68
CA HIS A 244 -8.91 20.59 57.91
C HIS A 244 -8.98 20.29 56.40
N LEU A 245 -9.15 19.03 55.99
CA LEU A 245 -9.24 18.63 54.58
C LEU A 245 -10.43 19.28 53.85
N ASP A 246 -11.54 19.53 54.55
CA ASP A 246 -12.74 20.13 53.98
C ASP A 246 -12.53 21.58 53.51
N PHE A 247 -11.60 22.32 54.12
CA PHE A 247 -11.31 23.73 53.80
C PHE A 247 -9.89 23.96 53.27
N CYS A 248 -9.03 22.94 53.23
CA CYS A 248 -7.65 23.07 52.78
C CYS A 248 -7.58 23.19 51.25
N THR A 249 -7.29 24.39 50.73
CA THR A 249 -7.21 24.70 49.29
C THR A 249 -5.79 24.91 48.78
N ALA A 250 -4.77 24.40 49.48
CA ALA A 250 -3.38 24.44 49.01
C ALA A 250 -3.10 23.39 47.92
#